data_AF-A0A952KQB9-F1
#
_entry.id   AF-A0A952KQB9-F1
#
_cell.length_a   1.000
_cell.length_b   1.000
_cell.length_c   1.000
_cell.angle_alpha   90.00
_cell.angle_beta   90.00
_cell.angle_gamma   90.00
#
_symmetry.space_group_name_H-M   'P 1'
#
loop_
_entity.id
_entity.type
_entity.pdbx_description
1 polymer ?
#
loop_
_entity_poly.entity_id
_entity_poly.type
_entity_poly.pdbx_seq_one_letter_code
_entity_poly.pdbx_strand_id
1 'polypeptide(L)'
;MSGTWQVFAARSEVQPDRLRRLETWLYGKGRFAVLIDFVPVATGAAMGGFAAGDQFDAEVVYYPSSAPLRAVLATQTAGTTAGGALDLPDQDLDAALAGYEDALALKPWLGDYPLAFKGARLRRSGDRFYICGDGVVLPVNATQAADVWPLLRLASVDGIGLWDGRAFTVCWAETEMGRWLA
;
A
#
# COMPACT_ATOMS: atom_id res chain seq x y z
N MET A 1 11.20 0.58 15.73
CA MET A 1 10.40 -0.67 15.79
C MET A 1 11.10 -1.71 14.95
N SER A 2 11.53 -2.82 15.56
CA SER A 2 12.31 -3.85 14.87
C SER A 2 11.46 -5.08 14.52
N GLY A 3 11.69 -5.61 13.33
CA GLY A 3 11.06 -6.83 12.85
C GLY A 3 11.19 -7.00 11.36
N THR A 4 10.47 -8.00 10.86
CA THR A 4 10.33 -8.27 9.43
C THR A 4 9.31 -7.33 8.82
N TRP A 5 9.71 -6.69 7.72
CA TRP A 5 8.89 -5.80 6.92
C TRP A 5 8.79 -6.33 5.50
N GLN A 6 7.61 -6.21 4.92
CA GLN A 6 7.37 -6.54 3.53
C GLN A 6 6.94 -5.29 2.75
N VAL A 7 7.46 -5.16 1.53
CA VAL A 7 7.15 -4.05 0.63
C VAL A 7 5.87 -4.41 -0.11
N PHE A 8 4.77 -3.71 0.17
CA PHE A 8 3.50 -3.95 -0.50
C PHE A 8 3.24 -3.03 -1.69
N ALA A 9 3.95 -1.90 -1.78
CA ALA A 9 3.92 -1.02 -2.94
C ALA A 9 5.25 -0.26 -3.09
N ALA A 10 5.66 -0.02 -4.34
CA ALA A 10 6.71 0.92 -4.68
C ALA A 10 6.18 1.89 -5.74
N ARG A 11 6.23 3.21 -5.47
CA ARG A 11 5.73 4.25 -6.38
C ARG A 11 6.84 5.20 -6.75
N SER A 12 6.78 5.70 -7.99
CA SER A 12 7.74 6.65 -8.53
C SER A 12 7.00 7.73 -9.30
N GLU A 13 7.15 8.98 -8.87
CA GLU A 13 6.56 10.14 -9.53
C GLU A 13 7.66 11.15 -9.89
N VAL A 14 7.65 11.63 -11.13
CA VAL A 14 8.52 12.73 -11.54
C VAL A 14 7.85 14.04 -11.16
N GLN A 15 8.54 14.83 -10.33
CA GLN A 15 8.09 16.13 -9.88
C GLN A 15 8.54 17.25 -10.85
N PRO A 16 7.86 18.42 -10.81
CA PRO A 16 8.21 19.56 -11.68
C PRO A 16 9.63 20.11 -11.50
N ASP A 17 10.25 19.85 -10.35
CA ASP A 17 11.62 20.26 -9.99
C ASP A 17 12.72 19.36 -10.57
N ARG A 18 12.35 18.39 -11.44
CA ARG A 18 13.24 17.35 -12.00
C ARG A 18 13.80 16.38 -10.97
N LEU A 19 13.17 16.31 -9.79
CA LEU A 19 13.35 15.20 -8.87
C LEU A 19 12.31 14.13 -9.15
N ARG A 20 12.68 12.89 -8.88
CA ARG A 20 11.78 11.76 -8.80
C ARG A 20 11.54 11.46 -7.33
N ARG A 21 10.29 11.58 -6.90
CA ARG A 21 9.84 11.13 -5.59
C ARG A 21 9.59 9.63 -5.67
N LEU A 22 10.23 8.90 -4.76
CA LEU A 22 10.08 7.46 -4.61
C LEU A 22 9.40 7.20 -3.29
N GLU A 23 8.40 6.31 -3.30
CA GLU A 23 7.73 5.86 -2.10
C GLU A 23 7.78 4.34 -1.99
N THR A 24 8.37 3.85 -0.91
CA THR A 24 8.40 2.42 -0.59
C THR A 24 7.48 2.18 0.60
N TRP A 25 6.38 1.51 0.35
CA TRP A 25 5.36 1.25 1.35
C TRP A 25 5.55 -0.13 1.97
N LEU A 26 5.60 -0.15 3.30
CA LEU A 26 5.96 -1.30 4.10
C LEU A 26 4.79 -1.71 4.99
N TYR A 27 4.66 -3.01 5.21
CA TYR A 27 3.79 -3.59 6.21
C TYR A 27 4.54 -4.62 7.04
N GLY A 28 4.34 -4.62 8.36
CA GLY A 28 4.97 -5.55 9.28
C GLY A 28 4.35 -5.48 10.67
N LYS A 29 4.02 -6.64 11.26
CA LYS A 29 3.41 -6.76 12.60
C LYS A 29 2.21 -5.80 12.81
N GLY A 30 1.29 -5.73 11.85
CA GLY A 30 0.11 -4.87 11.93
C GLY A 30 0.38 -3.38 11.80
N ARG A 31 1.58 -2.97 11.34
CA ARG A 31 1.97 -1.57 11.21
C ARG A 31 2.35 -1.26 9.76
N PHE A 32 1.92 -0.09 9.31
CA PHE A 32 2.31 0.47 8.02
C PHE A 32 3.45 1.46 8.17
N ALA A 33 4.30 1.57 7.16
CA ALA A 33 5.27 2.65 7.03
C ALA A 33 5.45 3.05 5.57
N VAL A 34 5.90 4.29 5.33
CA VAL A 34 6.36 4.73 4.01
C VAL A 34 7.73 5.36 4.14
N LEU A 35 8.67 4.85 3.34
CA LEU A 35 9.96 5.49 3.11
C LEU A 35 9.82 6.39 1.89
N ILE A 36 10.31 7.63 1.99
CA ILE A 36 10.22 8.62 0.91
C ILE A 36 11.61 9.13 0.59
N ASP A 37 12.02 8.90 -0.66
CA ASP A 37 13.30 9.34 -1.21
C ASP A 37 13.07 10.31 -2.39
N PHE A 38 14.07 11.16 -2.62
CA PHE A 38 14.09 12.08 -3.76
C PHE A 38 15.40 11.93 -4.50
N VAL A 39 15.33 11.53 -5.78
CA VAL A 39 16.51 11.33 -6.62
C VAL A 39 16.44 12.21 -7.86
N PRO A 40 17.54 12.79 -8.35
CA PRO A 40 17.53 13.50 -9.62
C PRO A 40 17.10 12.57 -10.76
N VAL A 41 16.24 13.05 -11.66
CA VAL A 41 15.78 12.26 -12.82
C VAL A 41 16.95 11.79 -13.70
N ALA A 42 18.04 12.56 -13.74
CA ALA A 42 19.25 12.25 -14.50
C ALA A 42 20.04 11.04 -13.96
N THR A 43 19.84 10.65 -12.70
CA THR A 43 20.59 9.56 -12.05
C THR A 43 20.16 8.16 -12.52
N GLY A 44 19.16 8.07 -13.41
CA GLY A 44 18.64 6.80 -13.94
C GLY A 44 17.78 6.04 -12.93
N ALA A 45 17.07 4.99 -13.39
CA ALA A 45 16.08 4.25 -12.61
C ALA A 45 16.68 3.34 -11.50
N ALA A 46 18.00 3.33 -11.31
CA ALA A 46 18.71 2.33 -10.53
C ALA A 46 18.75 2.58 -9.01
N MET A 47 17.93 3.47 -8.47
CA MET A 47 17.98 3.78 -7.04
C MET A 47 16.60 3.66 -6.38
N GLY A 48 16.30 2.43 -5.99
CA GLY A 48 15.24 2.05 -5.06
C GLY A 48 15.47 0.58 -4.76
N GLY A 49 16.19 0.26 -3.68
CA GLY A 49 16.63 -1.11 -3.38
C GLY A 49 15.51 -2.09 -3.00
N PHE A 50 14.25 -1.66 -3.14
CA PHE A 50 13.06 -2.35 -2.72
C PHE A 50 12.03 -2.35 -3.84
N ALA A 51 11.60 -3.53 -4.24
CA ALA A 51 10.47 -3.76 -5.13
C ALA A 51 9.28 -4.28 -4.32
N ALA A 52 8.06 -4.10 -4.85
CA ALA A 52 6.88 -4.74 -4.28
C ALA A 52 7.08 -6.28 -4.24
N GLY A 53 6.75 -6.90 -3.11
CA GLY A 53 7.01 -8.31 -2.85
C GLY A 53 8.30 -8.59 -2.07
N ASP A 54 9.20 -7.62 -1.92
CA ASP A 54 10.42 -7.77 -1.13
C ASP A 54 10.12 -7.88 0.37
N GLN A 55 10.99 -8.59 1.09
CA GLN A 55 11.00 -8.74 2.53
C GLN A 55 12.41 -8.51 3.09
N PHE A 56 12.48 -7.87 4.25
CA PHE A 56 13.75 -7.64 4.96
C PHE A 56 13.53 -7.41 6.45
N ASP A 57 14.56 -7.65 7.26
CA ASP A 57 14.56 -7.31 8.68
C ASP A 57 15.19 -5.93 8.89
N ALA A 58 14.45 -5.05 9.56
CA ALA A 58 14.88 -3.69 9.82
C ALA A 58 14.29 -3.12 11.12
N GLU A 59 14.97 -2.10 11.63
CA GLU A 59 14.42 -1.17 12.58
C GLU A 59 13.85 0.05 11.83
N VAL A 60 12.53 0.23 11.91
CA VAL A 60 11.81 1.37 11.34
C VAL A 60 11.53 2.41 12.42
N VAL A 61 11.89 3.67 12.17
CA VAL A 61 11.66 4.80 13.08
C VAL A 61 10.76 5.81 12.38
N TYR A 62 9.65 6.16 13.03
CA TYR A 62 8.64 7.06 12.49
C TYR A 62 8.93 8.52 12.79
N TYR A 63 8.60 9.40 11.87
CA TYR A 63 8.55 10.84 12.15
C TYR A 63 7.38 11.16 13.09
N PRO A 64 7.50 12.17 13.98
CA PRO A 64 6.40 12.63 14.82
C PRO A 64 5.17 13.04 14.00
N SER A 65 4.00 12.48 14.31
CA SER A 65 2.73 12.74 13.64
C SER A 65 1.57 12.19 14.50
N SER A 66 0.38 12.78 14.40
CA SER A 66 -0.85 12.23 14.99
C SER A 66 -1.34 10.97 14.27
N ALA A 67 -0.93 10.78 13.00
CA ALA A 67 -1.11 9.56 12.22
C ALA A 67 0.25 9.21 11.56
N PRO A 68 1.16 8.49 12.25
CA PRO A 68 2.51 8.26 11.78
C PRO A 68 2.57 7.15 10.72
N LEU A 69 2.96 7.53 9.51
CA LEU A 69 3.26 6.62 8.39
C LEU A 69 4.68 6.82 7.86
N ARG A 70 5.10 8.08 7.67
CA ARG A 70 6.45 8.38 7.19
C ARG A 70 7.49 7.90 8.20
N ALA A 71 8.47 7.17 7.70
CA ALA A 71 9.52 6.59 8.52
C ALA A 71 10.89 6.62 7.81
N VAL A 72 11.92 6.25 8.55
CA VAL A 72 13.26 5.93 8.06
C VAL A 72 13.68 4.56 8.59
N LEU A 73 14.58 3.89 7.88
CA LEU A 73 15.25 2.70 8.39
C LEU A 73 16.43 3.16 9.26
N ALA A 74 16.39 2.88 10.57
CA ALA A 74 17.52 3.12 11.47
C ALA A 74 18.62 2.08 11.26
N THR A 75 18.22 0.82 11.08
CA THR A 75 19.12 -0.29 10.74
C THR A 75 18.41 -1.26 9.80
N GLN A 76 19.17 -1.86 8.88
CA GLN A 76 18.75 -3.03 8.11
C GLN A 76 19.69 -4.17 8.48
N THR A 77 19.14 -5.25 9.05
CA THR A 77 19.93 -6.29 9.71
C THR A 77 20.15 -7.52 8.81
N ALA A 78 19.29 -7.71 7.81
CA ALA A 78 19.38 -8.79 6.84
C ALA A 78 19.22 -8.26 5.41
N GLY A 79 19.74 -9.00 4.43
CA GLY A 79 19.55 -8.70 3.01
C GLY A 79 18.08 -8.83 2.59
N THR A 80 17.73 -8.17 1.48
CA THR A 80 16.40 -8.25 0.88
C THR A 80 16.19 -9.62 0.22
N THR A 81 15.03 -10.23 0.48
CA THR A 81 14.60 -11.50 -0.13
C THR A 81 13.18 -11.38 -0.69
N ALA A 82 12.75 -12.34 -1.50
CA ALA A 82 11.35 -12.42 -1.91
C ALA A 82 10.48 -12.82 -0.69
N GLY A 83 9.54 -11.96 -0.33
CA GLY A 83 8.59 -12.19 0.75
C GLY A 83 7.49 -13.19 0.37
N GLY A 84 6.85 -13.77 1.40
CA GLY A 84 5.68 -14.63 1.25
C GLY A 84 4.36 -13.86 1.28
N ALA A 85 3.30 -14.56 1.71
CA ALA A 85 1.99 -13.95 1.96
C ALA A 85 2.06 -12.98 3.14
N LEU A 86 1.27 -11.91 3.10
CA LEU A 86 1.19 -10.93 4.19
C LEU A 86 0.31 -11.45 5.33
N ASP A 87 0.74 -11.23 6.57
CA ASP A 87 -0.08 -11.45 7.76
C ASP A 87 -1.07 -10.27 7.94
N LEU A 88 -2.10 -10.26 7.10
CA LEU A 88 -3.12 -9.21 7.07
C LEU A 88 -3.94 -9.20 8.37
N PRO A 89 -4.32 -8.01 8.88
CA PRO A 89 -5.13 -7.91 10.07
C PRO A 89 -6.49 -8.58 9.84
N ASP A 90 -7.07 -9.15 10.89
CA ASP A 90 -8.39 -9.78 10.83
C ASP A 90 -9.50 -8.72 10.89
N GLN A 91 -9.65 -7.98 9.79
CA GLN A 91 -10.62 -6.90 9.64
C GLN A 91 -11.15 -6.83 8.21
N ASP A 92 -12.38 -6.37 8.03
CA ASP A 92 -12.98 -6.13 6.71
C ASP A 92 -12.63 -4.72 6.18
N LEU A 93 -13.12 -4.42 4.97
CA LEU A 93 -12.87 -3.12 4.34
C LEU A 93 -13.55 -1.96 5.08
N ASP A 94 -14.72 -2.21 5.67
CA ASP A 94 -15.49 -1.26 6.45
C ASP A 94 -14.71 -0.80 7.69
N ALA A 95 -14.17 -1.73 8.46
CA ALA A 95 -13.32 -1.46 9.62
C ALA A 95 -12.00 -0.77 9.21
N ALA A 96 -11.41 -1.18 8.08
CA ALA A 96 -10.21 -0.52 7.56
C ALA A 96 -10.49 0.96 7.23
N LEU A 97 -11.63 1.26 6.60
CA LEU A 97 -12.03 2.63 6.29
C LEU A 97 -12.32 3.45 7.54
N ALA A 98 -12.94 2.86 8.57
CA ALA A 98 -13.14 3.54 9.86
C ALA A 98 -11.79 3.96 10.50
N GLY A 99 -10.75 3.14 10.39
CA GLY A 99 -9.40 3.50 10.83
C GLY A 99 -8.80 4.69 10.06
N TYR A 100 -9.12 4.83 8.78
CA TYR A 100 -8.80 6.03 8.01
C TYR A 100 -9.58 7.26 8.51
N GLU A 101 -10.86 7.12 8.81
CA GLU A 101 -11.70 8.22 9.32
C GLU A 101 -11.21 8.73 10.69
N ASP A 102 -10.82 7.83 11.58
CA ASP A 102 -10.19 8.15 12.86
C ASP A 102 -8.88 8.94 12.66
N ALA A 103 -8.04 8.47 11.73
CA ALA A 103 -6.80 9.15 11.40
C ALA A 103 -7.06 10.54 10.77
N LEU A 104 -8.12 10.67 9.97
CA LEU A 104 -8.51 11.92 9.32
C LEU A 104 -9.01 12.94 10.33
N ALA A 105 -9.76 12.50 11.35
CA ALA A 105 -10.19 13.35 12.46
C ALA A 105 -9.00 13.92 13.26
N LEU A 106 -7.93 13.14 13.41
CA LEU A 106 -6.69 13.57 14.07
C LEU A 106 -5.75 14.38 13.17
N LYS A 107 -5.87 14.24 11.85
CA LYS A 107 -5.05 14.91 10.84
C LYS A 107 -5.90 15.23 9.61
N PRO A 108 -6.49 16.44 9.52
CA PRO A 108 -7.45 16.81 8.45
C PRO A 108 -6.89 16.85 7.02
N TRP A 109 -5.60 16.54 6.85
CA TRP A 109 -4.88 16.56 5.57
C TRP A 109 -4.08 15.26 5.46
N LEU A 110 -4.77 14.13 5.51
CA LEU A 110 -4.19 12.85 5.13
C LEU A 110 -3.91 12.86 3.63
N GLY A 111 -2.70 12.45 3.25
CA GLY A 111 -2.41 12.05 1.87
C GLY A 111 -2.88 10.61 1.68
N ASP A 112 -2.14 9.85 0.87
CA ASP A 112 -2.39 8.42 0.71
C ASP A 112 -2.33 7.69 2.06
N TYR A 113 -3.36 6.89 2.33
CA TYR A 113 -3.51 6.14 3.56
C TYR A 113 -3.71 4.65 3.25
N PRO A 114 -2.95 3.75 3.89
CA PRO A 114 -3.04 2.33 3.61
C PRO A 114 -4.26 1.70 4.28
N LEU A 115 -5.02 0.92 3.51
CA LEU A 115 -6.09 0.07 4.01
C LEU A 115 -5.69 -1.39 3.79
N ALA A 116 -5.59 -2.16 4.87
CA ALA A 116 -5.51 -3.63 4.79
C ALA A 116 -6.86 -4.23 5.22
N PHE A 117 -7.30 -5.25 4.52
CA PHE A 117 -8.60 -5.86 4.70
C PHE A 117 -8.60 -7.32 4.27
N LYS A 118 -9.61 -8.05 4.73
CA LYS A 118 -9.99 -9.38 4.25
C LYS A 118 -11.41 -9.37 3.70
N GLY A 119 -11.69 -10.27 2.77
CA GLY A 119 -13.04 -10.56 2.30
C GLY A 119 -13.68 -9.52 1.37
N ALA A 120 -12.94 -8.52 0.89
CA ALA A 120 -13.51 -7.50 0.01
C ALA A 120 -13.75 -8.06 -1.40
N ARG A 121 -14.62 -7.41 -2.17
CA ARG A 121 -15.06 -7.90 -3.48
C ARG A 121 -14.80 -6.86 -4.54
N LEU A 122 -14.07 -7.23 -5.58
CA LEU A 122 -13.95 -6.38 -6.75
C LEU A 122 -15.24 -6.47 -7.58
N ARG A 123 -15.77 -5.31 -7.97
CA ARG A 123 -16.97 -5.16 -8.79
C ARG A 123 -16.71 -4.16 -9.91
N ARG A 124 -17.48 -4.30 -10.99
CA ARG A 124 -17.43 -3.40 -12.14
C ARG A 124 -18.82 -2.85 -12.43
N SER A 125 -18.90 -1.56 -12.70
CA SER A 125 -20.12 -0.91 -13.21
C SER A 125 -19.74 0.04 -14.35
N GLY A 126 -20.22 -0.25 -15.56
CA GLY A 126 -19.70 0.38 -16.77
C GLY A 126 -18.20 0.13 -16.90
N ASP A 127 -17.40 1.17 -17.11
CA ASP A 127 -15.93 1.08 -17.20
C ASP A 127 -15.20 1.34 -15.88
N ARG A 128 -15.94 1.48 -14.77
CA ARG A 128 -15.36 1.74 -13.45
C ARG A 128 -15.32 0.49 -12.60
N PHE A 129 -14.25 0.39 -11.82
CA PHE A 129 -14.02 -0.68 -10.86
C PHE A 129 -14.24 -0.15 -9.45
N TYR A 130 -14.68 -1.03 -8.56
CA TYR A 130 -14.96 -0.72 -7.18
C TYR A 130 -14.48 -1.88 -6.31
N ILE A 131 -13.84 -1.56 -5.19
CA ILE A 131 -13.60 -2.52 -4.12
C ILE A 131 -14.73 -2.35 -3.10
N CYS A 132 -15.46 -3.42 -2.84
CA CYS A 132 -16.67 -3.42 -2.02
C CYS A 132 -16.45 -4.23 -0.75
N GLY A 133 -16.76 -3.63 0.39
CA GLY A 133 -17.01 -4.32 1.64
C GLY A 133 -18.47 -4.75 1.72
N ASP A 134 -19.00 -4.82 2.94
CA ASP A 134 -20.41 -5.11 3.18
C ASP A 134 -21.25 -3.82 3.21
N GLY A 135 -20.71 -2.74 3.81
CA GLY A 135 -21.33 -1.42 3.87
C GLY A 135 -20.60 -0.34 3.07
N VAL A 136 -19.33 -0.55 2.70
CA VAL A 136 -18.54 0.43 1.94
C VAL A 136 -18.32 0.03 0.48
N VAL A 137 -18.25 1.03 -0.39
CA VAL A 137 -17.89 0.87 -1.80
C VAL A 137 -16.91 1.98 -2.16
N LEU A 138 -15.66 1.60 -2.42
CA LEU A 138 -14.61 2.55 -2.80
C LEU A 138 -14.32 2.42 -4.30
N PRO A 139 -14.32 3.52 -5.08
CA PRO A 139 -13.95 3.46 -6.48
C PRO A 139 -12.46 3.12 -6.58
N VAL A 140 -12.11 2.17 -7.45
CA VAL A 140 -10.72 1.85 -7.75
C VAL A 140 -10.14 2.88 -8.71
N ASN A 141 -8.87 3.21 -8.54
CA ASN A 141 -8.16 4.14 -9.40
C ASN A 141 -8.27 3.70 -10.87
N ALA A 142 -8.77 4.60 -11.72
CA ALA A 142 -9.05 4.31 -13.13
C ALA A 142 -7.80 3.88 -13.92
N THR A 143 -6.61 4.29 -13.49
CA THR A 143 -5.35 3.87 -14.14
C THR A 143 -5.06 2.39 -13.96
N GLN A 144 -5.66 1.72 -12.96
CA GLN A 144 -5.45 0.30 -12.68
C GLN A 144 -6.50 -0.61 -13.34
N ALA A 145 -7.40 -0.08 -14.17
CA ALA A 145 -8.53 -0.84 -14.72
C ALA A 145 -8.10 -2.12 -15.44
N ALA A 146 -6.98 -2.09 -16.16
CA ALA A 146 -6.43 -3.28 -16.83
C ALA A 146 -5.83 -4.28 -15.82
N ASP A 147 -5.10 -3.78 -14.82
CA ASP A 147 -4.34 -4.60 -13.87
C ASP A 147 -5.27 -5.33 -12.90
N VAL A 148 -6.35 -4.69 -12.46
CA VAL A 148 -7.32 -5.29 -11.51
C VAL A 148 -8.36 -6.16 -12.20
N TRP A 149 -8.44 -6.14 -13.53
CA TRP A 149 -9.42 -6.93 -14.29
C TRP A 149 -9.45 -8.42 -13.89
N PRO A 150 -8.30 -9.12 -13.75
CA PRO A 150 -8.30 -10.53 -13.37
C PRO A 150 -8.95 -10.79 -12.00
N LEU A 151 -8.87 -9.84 -11.07
CA LEU A 151 -9.41 -9.98 -9.72
C LEU A 151 -10.96 -9.99 -9.69
N LEU A 152 -11.64 -9.56 -10.77
CA LEU A 152 -13.11 -9.63 -10.87
C LEU A 152 -13.65 -11.07 -10.83
N ARG A 153 -12.82 -12.08 -11.14
CA ARG A 153 -13.23 -13.49 -11.14
C ARG A 153 -13.21 -14.11 -9.75
N LEU A 154 -12.64 -13.43 -8.77
CA LEU A 154 -12.50 -13.94 -7.42
C LEU A 154 -13.78 -13.68 -6.61
N ALA A 155 -14.11 -14.62 -5.73
CA ALA A 155 -15.24 -14.49 -4.82
C ALA A 155 -15.01 -13.36 -3.80
N SER A 156 -13.79 -13.27 -3.29
CA SER A 156 -13.28 -12.25 -2.41
C SER A 156 -11.77 -12.06 -2.61
N VAL A 157 -11.25 -10.96 -2.09
CA VAL A 157 -9.84 -10.59 -2.10
C VAL A 157 -9.47 -10.10 -0.71
N ASP A 158 -8.37 -10.63 -0.20
CA ASP A 158 -7.69 -10.08 0.97
C ASP A 158 -6.51 -9.26 0.44
N GLY A 159 -6.26 -8.08 0.99
CA GLY A 159 -5.24 -7.25 0.39
C GLY A 159 -4.91 -5.97 1.13
N ILE A 160 -4.01 -5.21 0.49
CA ILE A 160 -3.60 -3.88 0.92
C ILE A 160 -3.66 -2.95 -0.29
N GLY A 161 -4.14 -1.73 -0.07
CA GLY A 161 -4.01 -0.67 -1.05
C GLY A 161 -3.99 0.71 -0.41
N LEU A 162 -3.88 1.73 -1.24
CA LEU A 162 -3.76 3.12 -0.82
C LEU A 162 -5.05 3.88 -1.16
N TRP A 163 -5.61 4.54 -0.16
CA TRP A 163 -6.76 5.42 -0.29
C TRP A 163 -6.32 6.88 -0.24
N ASP A 164 -6.63 7.65 -1.29
CA ASP A 164 -6.28 9.08 -1.38
C ASP A 164 -7.42 10.02 -0.92
N GLY A 165 -8.50 9.45 -0.37
CA GLY A 165 -9.74 10.15 -0.04
C GLY A 165 -10.78 10.17 -1.17
N ARG A 166 -10.44 9.69 -2.36
CA ARG A 166 -11.31 9.70 -3.56
C ARG A 166 -11.29 8.41 -4.35
N ALA A 167 -10.12 7.79 -4.52
CA ALA A 167 -9.89 6.58 -5.29
C ALA A 167 -8.95 5.63 -4.54
N PHE A 168 -9.26 4.35 -4.63
CA PHE A 168 -8.50 3.27 -4.02
C PHE A 168 -7.53 2.67 -5.03
N THR A 169 -6.24 2.69 -4.70
CA THR A 169 -5.20 2.04 -5.50
C THR A 169 -4.92 0.67 -4.88
N VAL A 170 -5.30 -0.42 -5.55
CA VAL A 170 -5.01 -1.79 -5.09
C VAL A 170 -3.51 -2.03 -5.28
N CYS A 171 -2.78 -2.37 -4.22
CA CYS A 171 -1.33 -2.57 -4.30
C CYS A 171 -0.94 -4.05 -4.19
N TRP A 172 -1.66 -4.78 -3.33
CA TRP A 172 -1.43 -6.17 -3.03
C TRP A 172 -2.77 -6.89 -2.86
N ALA A 173 -2.85 -8.09 -3.43
CA ALA A 173 -3.97 -8.99 -3.21
C ALA A 173 -3.47 -10.43 -3.01
N GLU A 174 -3.91 -11.06 -1.93
CA GLU A 174 -3.81 -12.51 -1.75
C GLU A 174 -5.00 -13.17 -2.46
N THR A 175 -4.69 -14.12 -3.34
CA THR A 175 -5.70 -14.83 -4.13
C THR A 175 -5.46 -16.34 -4.05
N GLU A 176 -6.48 -17.14 -4.37
CA GLU A 176 -6.34 -18.60 -4.43
C GLU A 176 -5.29 -19.06 -5.46
N MET A 177 -4.97 -18.23 -6.46
CA MET A 177 -3.97 -18.50 -7.49
C MET A 177 -2.56 -18.01 -7.10
N GLY A 178 -2.41 -17.43 -5.90
CA GLY A 178 -1.19 -16.82 -5.40
C GLY A 178 -1.29 -15.30 -5.28
N ARG A 179 -0.17 -14.68 -4.93
CA ARG A 179 -0.07 -13.23 -4.73
C ARG A 179 -0.20 -12.46 -6.05
N TRP A 180 -1.00 -11.41 -6.04
CA TRP A 180 -1.06 -10.39 -7.08
C TRP A 180 -0.44 -9.08 -6.57
N LEU A 181 0.37 -8.44 -7.42
CA LEU A 181 1.03 -7.16 -7.17
C LEU A 181 0.71 -6.20 -8.34
N ALA A 182 0.44 -4.94 -8.02
CA ALA A 182 0.25 -3.88 -9.00
C ALA A 182 1.57 -3.27 -9.51
#